data_AF-A0A9X2IZ74-F1
#
_entry.id   AF-A0A9X2IZ74-F1
#
_cell.length_a   1.000
_cell.length_b   1.000
_cell.length_c   1.000
_cell.angle_alpha   90.00
_cell.angle_beta   90.00
_cell.angle_gamma   90.00
#
_symmetry.space_group_name_H-M   'P 1'
#
loop_
_entity.id
_entity.type
_entity.pdbx_description
1 polymer ?
#
loop_
_entity_poly.entity_id
_entity_poly.type
_entity_poly.pdbx_seq_one_letter_code
_entity_poly.pdbx_strand_id
1 'polypeptide(L)' 'MTYSEYRDREVSWELNRREGVTFSAEFPYRAVVDGVVLEIKIGDFPAESAYTLFADGEPVDEFDSFPDNWTRPPGW' A
#
# COMPACT_ATOMS: atom_id res chain seq x y z
N MET A 1 13.69 3.07 6.52
CA MET A 1 12.42 3.71 6.91
C MET A 1 11.51 2.61 7.45
N THR A 2 10.84 2.87 8.57
CA THR A 2 9.99 1.91 9.29
C THR A 2 8.52 2.21 9.01
N TYR A 3 7.63 1.24 9.22
CA TYR A 3 6.18 1.46 9.07
C TYR A 3 5.63 2.55 9.99
N SER A 4 6.18 2.71 11.19
CA SER A 4 5.78 3.79 12.10
C SER A 4 6.01 5.18 11.48
N GLU A 5 7.02 5.34 10.62
CA GLU A 5 7.27 6.59 9.90
C GLU A 5 6.26 6.85 8.78
N TYR A 6 5.80 5.81 8.08
CA TYR A 6 4.77 5.95 7.02
C TYR A 6 3.35 6.04 7.57
N ARG A 7 3.08 5.39 8.70
CA ARG A 7 1.78 5.42 9.38
C ARG A 7 1.41 6.83 9.83
N ASP A 8 2.35 7.64 10.29
CA ASP A 8 2.07 9.01 10.73
C ASP A 8 2.01 10.01 9.56
N ARG A 9 2.34 9.58 8.33
CA ARG A 9 2.32 10.43 7.15
C ARG A 9 0.97 10.40 6.44
N GLU A 10 0.61 11.55 5.87
CA GLU A 10 -0.48 11.63 4.92
C GLU A 10 -0.05 10.94 3.62
N VAL A 11 -0.67 9.80 3.33
CA VAL A 11 -0.40 9.03 2.11
C VAL A 11 -1.64 9.07 1.23
N SER A 12 -1.48 9.64 0.03
CA SER A 12 -2.51 9.63 -1.01
C SER A 12 -2.28 8.44 -1.92
N TRP A 13 -3.09 7.40 -1.76
CA TRP A 13 -3.00 6.18 -2.55
C TRP A 13 -3.72 6.36 -3.89
N GLU A 14 -3.14 5.78 -4.93
CA GLU A 14 -3.73 5.63 -6.24
C GLU A 14 -3.86 4.14 -6.58
N LEU A 15 -4.81 3.82 -7.48
CA LEU A 15 -4.91 2.45 -8.00
C LEU A 15 -3.66 2.16 -8.83
N ASN A 16 -3.05 1.00 -8.62
CA ASN A 16 -1.86 0.58 -9.34
C ASN A 16 -2.23 0.13 -10.77
N ARG A 17 -2.45 1.12 -11.64
CA ARG A 17 -2.74 0.97 -13.07
C ARG A 17 -1.51 1.44 -13.84
N ARG A 18 -0.47 0.61 -13.87
CA ARG A 18 0.70 0.85 -14.72
C ARG A 18 0.30 0.62 -16.18
N GLU A 19 0.65 1.53 -17.08
CA GLU A 19 0.38 1.36 -18.52
C GLU A 19 1.00 0.04 -19.02
N GLY A 20 0.20 -0.76 -19.73
CA GLY A 20 0.61 -2.08 -20.23
C GLY A 20 0.55 -3.23 -19.21
N VAL A 21 0.12 -2.97 -17.97
CA VAL A 21 -0.12 -4.01 -16.95
C VAL A 21 -1.60 -4.02 -16.58
N THR A 22 -2.27 -5.16 -16.80
CA THR A 22 -3.62 -5.40 -16.26
C THR A 22 -3.57 -5.24 -14.75
N PHE A 23 -4.45 -4.41 -14.18
CA PHE A 23 -4.60 -4.15 -12.74
C PHE A 23 -4.19 -5.38 -11.91
N SER A 24 -3.14 -5.23 -11.09
CA SER A 24 -2.68 -6.33 -10.23
C SER A 24 -3.56 -6.36 -8.99
N ALA A 25 -4.47 -7.34 -8.93
CA ALA A 25 -5.29 -7.55 -7.73
C ALA A 25 -4.44 -7.85 -6.49
N GLU A 26 -3.22 -8.36 -6.68
CA GLU A 26 -2.26 -8.60 -5.59
C GLU A 26 -1.66 -7.30 -5.04
N PHE A 27 -1.44 -6.29 -5.89
CA PHE A 27 -0.90 -4.97 -5.50
C PHE A 27 -1.81 -3.82 -5.93
N PRO A 28 -3.00 -3.67 -5.34
CA PRO A 28 -4.04 -2.77 -5.86
C PRO A 28 -3.72 -1.29 -5.67
N TYR A 29 -2.88 -0.93 -4.70
CA TYR A 29 -2.58 0.45 -4.35
C TYR A 29 -1.10 0.77 -4.48
N ARG A 30 -0.82 1.98 -4.97
CA ARG A 30 0.50 2.57 -5.08
C ARG A 30 0.47 4.01 -4.57
N ALA A 31 1.57 4.49 -4.02
CA ALA A 31 1.77 5.90 -3.68
C ALA A 31 3.24 6.26 -3.86
N VAL A 32 3.56 7.55 -3.92
CA VAL A 32 4.94 8.05 -3.86
C VAL A 32 5.03 9.04 -2.71
N VAL A 33 5.88 8.76 -1.73
CA VAL A 33 6.07 9.57 -0.52
C VAL A 33 7.56 9.85 -0.37
N ASP A 34 7.97 11.11 -0.34
CA ASP A 34 9.40 11.51 -0.23
C ASP A 34 10.32 10.86 -1.28
N GLY A 35 9.81 10.57 -2.47
CA GLY A 35 10.56 9.91 -3.55
C GLY A 35 10.63 8.38 -3.46
N VAL A 36 10.04 7.78 -2.42
CA VAL A 36 9.92 6.33 -2.23
C VAL A 36 8.63 5.85 -2.85
N VAL A 37 8.70 4.77 -3.63
CA VAL A 37 7.49 4.12 -4.14
C VAL A 37 6.94 3.18 -3.07
N LEU A 38 5.71 3.47 -2.63
CA LEU A 38 4.98 2.61 -1.71
C LEU A 38 3.95 1.77 -2.48
N GLU A 39 3.82 0.49 -2.14
CA GLU A 39 2.83 -0.40 -2.71
C GLU A 39 2.16 -1.22 -1.60
N ILE A 40 0.85 -1.47 -1.73
CA ILE A 40 0.13 -2.34 -0.80
C ILE A 40 -0.11 -3.68 -1.47
N LYS A 41 0.38 -4.75 -0.85
CA LYS A 41 0.02 -6.12 -1.20
C LYS A 41 -1.20 -6.56 -0.39
N ILE A 42 -2.14 -7.27 -1.02
CA ILE A 42 -3.24 -7.94 -0.31
C ILE A 42 -2.75 -9.32 0.14
N GLY A 43 -2.88 -9.61 1.44
CA GLY A 43 -2.59 -10.92 2.02
C GLY A 43 -3.81 -11.85 2.02
N ASP A 44 -3.59 -13.13 2.34
CA ASP A 44 -4.64 -14.15 2.42
C ASP A 44 -5.26 -14.18 3.84
N PHE A 45 -6.04 -13.15 4.18
CA PHE A 45 -6.71 -13.07 5.49
C PHE A 45 -7.85 -14.10 5.59
N PRO A 46 -8.00 -14.85 6.70
CA PRO A 46 -7.36 -14.67 8.01
C PRO A 46 -6.08 -15.49 8.25
N ALA A 47 -5.55 -16.19 7.24
CA ALA A 47 -4.34 -16.99 7.39
C ALA A 47 -3.09 -16.12 7.56
N GLU A 48 -3.06 -14.97 6.89
CA GLU A 48 -2.02 -13.93 6.97
C GLU A 48 -2.66 -12.57 7.33
N SER A 49 -1.84 -11.54 7.57
CA SER A 49 -2.32 -10.16 7.72
C SER A 49 -3.03 -9.67 6.45
N ALA A 50 -4.02 -8.80 6.59
CA ALA A 50 -4.81 -8.35 5.44
C ALA A 50 -3.98 -7.60 4.39
N TYR A 51 -2.96 -6.85 4.82
CA TYR A 51 -2.14 -6.01 3.97
C TYR A 51 -0.66 -6.10 4.35
N THR A 52 0.21 -5.96 3.34
CA THR A 52 1.65 -5.74 3.53
C THR A 52 2.05 -4.45 2.83
N LEU A 53 2.72 -3.54 3.54
CA LEU A 53 3.33 -2.34 2.96
C LEU A 53 4.68 -2.71 2.36
N PHE A 54 4.89 -2.37 1.10
CA PHE A 54 6.18 -2.41 0.43
C PHE A 54 6.70 -1.00 0.21
N ALA A 55 8.00 -0.77 0.39
CA ALA A 55 8.70 0.46 0.04
C ALA A 55 9.88 0.12 -0.89
N ASP A 56 9.89 0.71 -2.08
CA ASP A 56 10.87 0.42 -3.15
C ASP A 56 11.03 -1.08 -3.45
N GLY A 57 9.93 -1.85 -3.29
CA GLY A 57 9.89 -3.28 -3.55
C GLY A 57 10.29 -4.17 -2.38
N GLU A 58 10.68 -3.61 -1.23
CA GLU A 58 10.98 -4.37 -0.01
C GLU A 58 9.80 -4.32 0.97
N PRO A 59 9.41 -5.46 1.60
CA PRO A 59 8.36 -5.47 2.60
C PRO A 59 8.82 -4.71 3.84
N VAL A 60 8.01 -3.73 4.26
CA VAL A 60 8.28 -2.88 5.43
C VAL A 60 7.56 -3.40 6.65
N ASP A 61 6.26 -3.72 6.52
CA ASP A 61 5.43 -4.17 7.64
C ASP A 61 4.08 -4.73 7.15
N GLU A 62 3.38 -5.40 8.06
CA GLU A 62 2.09 -6.07 7.86
C GLU A 62 1.03 -5.46 8.78
N PHE A 63 -0.19 -5.30 8.28
CA PHE A 63 -1.26 -4.66 9.04
C PHE A 63 -2.64 -5.10 8.55
N ASP A 64 -3.62 -5.05 9.44
CA ASP A 64 -4.99 -5.51 9.15
C ASP A 64 -5.96 -4.36 8.78
N SER A 65 -5.53 -3.10 8.94
CA SER A 65 -6.37 -1.93 8.66
C SER A 65 -5.54 -0.71 8.27
N PHE A 66 -6.06 0.04 7.29
CA PHE A 66 -5.42 1.29 6.85
C PHE A 66 -5.43 2.32 7.99
N PRO A 67 -4.30 3.04 8.20
CA PRO A 67 -4.26 4.23 9.05
C PRO A 67 -5.30 5.28 8.62
N ASP A 68 -5.88 6.00 9.58
CA ASP A 68 -6.96 6.99 9.34
C ASP A 68 -6.52 8.18 8.47
N ASN A 69 -5.23 8.50 8.47
CA ASN A 69 -4.61 9.57 7.70
C ASN A 69 -4.20 9.15 6.27
N TRP A 70 -4.50 7.91 5.87
CA TRP A 70 -4.27 7.45 4.51
C TRP A 70 -5.53 7.64 3.67
N THR A 71 -5.39 8.39 2.57
CA THR A 71 -6.48 8.64 1.64
C THR A 71 -6.48 7.58 0.56
N ARG A 72 -7.54 6.79 0.49
CA ARG A 72 -7.77 5.80 -0.58
C ARG A 72 -8.49 6.46 -1.77
N PRO A 73 -8.20 6.05 -3.01
CA PRO A 73 -8.92 6.58 -4.17
C PRO A 73 -10.39 6.14 -4.11
N PRO A 74 -11.35 7.02 -4.47
CA PRO A 74 -12.77 6.67 -4.47
C PRO A 74 -13.05 5.59 -5.52
N GLY A 75 -13.72 4.51 -5.13
CA GLY A 75 -14.08 3.43 -6.06
C GLY A 75 -14.17 2.02 -5.48
N TRP A 76 -14.29 1.87 -4.17
CA TRP A 76 -14.59 0.61 -3.50
C TRP A 76 -15.83 0.77 -2.63
#